data_AF-A0A351Y3S4-F1
#
_entry.id   AF-A0A351Y3S4-F1
#
_cell.length_a   1.000
_cell.length_b   1.000
_cell.length_c   1.000
_cell.angle_alpha   90.00
_cell.angle_beta   90.00
_cell.angle_gamma   90.00
#
_symmetry.space_group_name_H-M   'P 1'
#
loop_
_entity.id
_entity.type
_entity.pdbx_description
1 polymer ?
#
loop_
_entity_poly.entity_id
_entity_poly.type
_entity_poly.pdbx_seq_one_letter_code
_entity_poly.pdbx_strand_id
1 'polypeptide(L)'
;MEGGTAEAPSLGEIKKQLDKLIPSYDLPLPAFSAKKRAGKRSYDEARAGNIIEENKVMKVHGYEILNYAFPTLQLRLDVGSGTYIRSI
;
A
#
# COMPACT_ATOMS: atom_id res chain seq x y z
N MET A 1 30.25 -7.08 5.20
CA MET A 1 28.81 -7.22 4.92
C MET A 1 28.14 -6.04 5.60
N GLU A 2 27.86 -5.00 4.84
CA GLU A 2 27.42 -3.70 5.36
C GLU A 2 26.03 -3.84 5.99
N GLY A 3 25.97 -3.76 7.31
CA GLY A 3 24.71 -3.57 8.03
C GLY A 3 24.25 -2.15 7.78
N GLY A 4 23.27 -1.98 6.89
CA GLY A 4 22.65 -0.68 6.65
C GLY A 4 22.04 -0.16 7.95
N THR A 5 22.68 0.82 8.57
CA THR A 5 22.06 1.66 9.59
C THR A 5 20.95 2.43 8.89
N ALA A 6 19.70 1.96 9.00
CA ALA A 6 18.57 2.70 8.48
C ALA A 6 18.41 3.99 9.30
N GLU A 7 19.09 5.05 8.89
CA GLU A 7 18.87 6.38 9.44
C GLU A 7 17.41 6.76 9.24
N ALA A 8 16.82 7.41 10.24
CA ALA A 8 15.43 7.82 10.18
C ALA A 8 15.23 8.77 8.97
N PRO A 9 14.36 8.45 8.00
CA PRO A 9 14.16 9.30 6.85
C PRO A 9 13.65 10.66 7.30
N SER A 10 14.10 11.71 6.63
CA SER A 10 13.61 13.06 6.86
C SER A 10 12.16 13.21 6.38
N LEU A 11 11.44 14.17 6.96
CA LEU A 11 10.10 14.53 6.47
C LEU A 11 10.12 14.92 4.97
N GLY A 12 11.22 15.48 4.47
CA GLY A 12 11.36 15.84 3.06
C GLY A 12 11.41 14.61 2.15
N GLU A 13 12.13 13.57 2.55
CA GLU A 13 12.18 12.31 1.81
C GLU A 13 10.83 11.58 1.84
N ILE A 14 10.16 11.56 3.00
CA ILE A 14 8.82 10.97 3.14
C ILE A 14 7.83 11.68 2.19
N LYS A 15 7.77 13.02 2.22
CA LYS A 15 6.91 13.80 1.34
C LYS A 15 7.18 13.52 -0.13
N LYS A 16 8.46 13.48 -0.53
CA LYS A 16 8.86 13.18 -1.91
C LYS A 16 8.37 11.80 -2.39
N GLN A 17 8.25 10.81 -1.50
CA GLN A 17 7.67 9.52 -1.86
C GLN A 17 6.14 9.57 -1.88
N LEU A 18 5.51 10.22 -0.90
CA LEU A 18 4.06 10.37 -0.86
C LEU A 18 3.51 11.15 -2.07
N ASP A 19 4.25 12.15 -2.56
CA ASP A 19 3.89 12.94 -3.73
C ASP A 19 3.80 12.09 -5.01
N LYS A 20 4.53 10.97 -5.08
CA LYS A 20 4.45 10.05 -6.24
C LYS A 20 3.18 9.20 -6.26
N LEU A 21 2.49 9.10 -5.13
CA LEU A 21 1.26 8.30 -5.01
C LEU A 21 0.03 9.04 -5.56
N ILE A 22 0.11 10.37 -5.68
CA ILE A 22 -0.97 11.23 -6.17
C ILE A 22 -0.82 11.43 -7.69
N PRO A 23 -1.90 11.41 -8.49
CA PRO A 23 -3.31 11.18 -8.10
C PRO A 23 -3.71 9.69 -8.11
N SER A 24 -2.87 8.83 -8.69
CA SER A 24 -3.11 7.40 -8.76
C SER A 24 -1.80 6.64 -8.90
N TYR A 25 -1.74 5.47 -8.28
CA TYR A 25 -0.57 4.59 -8.33
C TYR A 25 -1.00 3.16 -8.63
N ASP A 26 -0.16 2.43 -9.36
CA ASP A 26 -0.37 1.02 -9.61
C ASP A 26 0.21 0.22 -8.45
N LEU A 27 -0.67 -0.36 -7.63
CA LEU A 27 -0.28 -1.11 -6.44
C LEU A 27 -0.66 -2.57 -6.58
N PRO A 28 0.20 -3.50 -6.14
CA PRO A 28 -0.15 -4.90 -6.07
C PRO A 28 -1.28 -5.09 -5.05
N LEU A 29 -2.35 -5.74 -5.48
CA LEU A 29 -3.36 -6.25 -4.56
C LEU A 29 -2.78 -7.49 -3.89
N PRO A 30 -2.80 -7.59 -2.56
CA PRO A 30 -2.42 -8.82 -1.90
C PRO A 30 -3.42 -9.91 -2.31
N ALA A 31 -2.89 -11.10 -2.61
CA ALA A 31 -3.66 -12.28 -3.01
C ALA A 31 -4.83 -12.59 -2.05
N PHE A 32 -4.73 -12.16 -0.79
CA PHE A 32 -5.77 -12.25 0.24
C PHE A 32 -6.84 -11.13 0.17
N SER A 33 -7.27 -10.74 -1.03
CA SER A 33 -8.43 -9.84 -1.15
C SER A 33 -9.73 -10.64 -1.17
N ALA A 34 -10.72 -10.22 -0.37
CA ALA A 34 -12.03 -10.86 -0.21
C ALA A 34 -12.95 -10.71 -1.45
N LYS A 35 -12.39 -10.56 -2.66
CA LYS A 35 -13.19 -10.58 -3.89
C LYS A 35 -13.64 -12.00 -4.17
N LYS A 36 -14.93 -12.28 -3.90
CA LYS A 36 -15.63 -13.44 -4.44
C LYS A 36 -15.61 -13.35 -5.96
N ARG A 37 -14.78 -14.17 -6.62
CA ARG A 37 -14.92 -14.43 -8.06
C ARG A 37 -15.62 -15.78 -8.22
N ALA A 38 -16.74 -15.80 -8.95
CA ALA A 38 -17.46 -17.01 -9.38
C ALA A 38 -18.02 -17.93 -8.27
N GLY A 39 -18.49 -17.38 -7.14
CA GLY A 39 -19.23 -18.19 -6.14
C GLY A 39 -18.37 -19.13 -5.27
N LYS A 40 -17.05 -19.13 -5.43
CA LYS A 40 -16.10 -19.84 -4.54
C LYS A 40 -15.26 -18.85 -3.73
N ARG A 41 -14.94 -19.24 -2.49
CA ARG A 41 -14.19 -18.43 -1.52
C ARG A 41 -12.71 -18.46 -1.93
N SER A 42 -12.13 -17.29 -2.18
CA SER A 42 -10.76 -17.09 -2.68
C SER A 42 -9.63 -17.55 -1.76
N TYR A 43 -9.93 -17.99 -0.54
CA TYR A 43 -8.91 -18.41 0.44
C TYR A 43 -8.34 -19.81 0.14
N ASP A 44 -9.10 -20.67 -0.54
CA ASP A 44 -8.69 -22.06 -0.81
C ASP A 44 -7.65 -22.14 -1.96
N GLU A 45 -7.71 -21.22 -2.94
CA GLU A 45 -6.76 -21.21 -4.07
C GLU A 45 -5.40 -20.57 -3.72
N ALA A 46 -5.37 -19.59 -2.80
CA ALA A 46 -4.11 -18.99 -2.35
C ALA A 46 -3.20 -19.99 -1.60
N ARG A 47 -3.80 -21.01 -0.95
CA ARG A 47 -3.04 -22.13 -0.34
C ARG A 47 -2.55 -23.17 -1.35
N ALA A 48 -3.10 -23.18 -2.57
CA ALA A 48 -2.72 -24.10 -3.63
C ALA A 48 -1.52 -23.60 -4.47
N GLY A 49 -0.93 -22.45 -4.13
CA GLY A 49 0.29 -21.92 -4.77
C GLY A 49 0.07 -20.96 -5.93
N ASN A 50 -1.19 -20.66 -6.28
CA ASN A 50 -1.52 -19.68 -7.32
C ASN A 50 -1.65 -18.28 -6.71
N ILE A 51 -0.53 -17.66 -6.40
CA ILE A 51 -0.48 -16.24 -6.03
C ILE A 51 -0.68 -15.44 -7.32
N ILE A 52 -1.91 -15.01 -7.59
CA ILE A 52 -2.18 -14.09 -8.69
C ILE A 52 -1.84 -12.68 -8.17
N GLU A 53 -0.70 -12.16 -8.62
CA GLU A 53 -0.33 -10.76 -8.45
C GLU A 53 -1.22 -9.90 -9.36
N GLU A 54 -2.39 -9.52 -8.87
CA GLU A 54 -3.22 -8.56 -9.57
C GLU A 54 -2.83 -7.14 -9.16
N ASN A 55 -2.29 -6.39 -10.12
CA ASN A 55 -2.06 -4.97 -10.00
C ASN A 55 -3.38 -4.21 -10.20
N LYS A 56 -3.66 -3.24 -9.33
CA LYS A 56 -4.82 -2.37 -9.46
C LYS A 56 -4.40 -0.92 -9.29
N VAL A 57 -4.81 -0.09 -10.24
CA VAL A 57 -4.74 1.36 -10.12
C VAL A 57 -5.60 1.82 -8.95
N MET A 58 -4.95 2.31 -7.91
CA MET A 58 -5.59 2.91 -6.74
C MET A 58 -5.52 4.44 -6.88
N LYS A 59 -6.60 5.12 -6.50
CA LYS A 59 -6.65 6.59 -6.53
C LYS A 59 -6.34 7.13 -5.14
N VAL A 60 -5.38 8.05 -5.08
CA VAL A 60 -5.01 8.81 -3.88
C VAL A 60 -5.16 10.29 -4.23
N HIS A 61 -6.19 10.93 -3.67
CA HIS A 61 -6.52 12.32 -3.94
C HIS A 61 -5.61 13.29 -3.17
N GLY A 62 -5.14 12.89 -1.99
CA GLY A 62 -4.30 13.70 -1.14
C GLY A 62 -3.81 12.95 0.09
N TYR A 63 -2.81 13.53 0.76
CA TYR A 63 -2.33 13.05 2.05
C TYR A 63 -2.06 14.21 3.01
N GLU A 64 -2.11 13.91 4.30
CA GLU A 64 -1.71 14.81 5.39
C GLU A 64 -0.85 14.01 6.38
N ILE A 65 0.33 14.51 6.71
CA ILE A 65 1.18 13.93 7.75
C ILE A 65 0.70 14.46 9.10
N LEU A 66 0.11 13.60 9.91
CA LEU A 66 -0.43 13.95 11.22
C LEU A 66 0.67 13.97 12.29
N ASN A 67 1.59 13.01 12.22
CA ASN A 67 2.69 12.87 13.17
C ASN A 67 3.79 12.01 12.57
N TYR A 68 5.04 12.30 12.95
CA TYR A 68 6.19 11.47 12.59
C TYR A 68 7.12 11.36 13.79
N ALA A 69 7.22 10.14 14.32
CA ALA A 69 8.11 9.77 15.40
C ALA A 69 8.70 8.41 15.06
N PHE A 70 9.85 8.41 14.39
CA PHE A 70 10.49 7.21 13.84
C PHE A 70 10.51 6.05 14.85
N PRO A 71 10.13 4.82 14.45
CA PRO A 71 9.76 4.40 13.10
C PRO A 71 8.28 4.60 12.74
N THR A 72 7.52 5.32 13.57
CA THR A 72 6.08 5.52 13.40
C THR A 72 5.79 6.77 12.57
N LEU A 73 5.01 6.59 11.50
CA LEU A 73 4.45 7.66 10.68
C LEU A 73 2.92 7.56 10.72
N GLN A 74 2.25 8.65 11.07
CA GLN A 74 0.79 8.74 11.05
C GLN A 74 0.35 9.62 9.88
N LEU A 75 -0.47 9.03 9.01
CA LEU A 75 -0.97 9.68 7.79
C LEU A 75 -2.50 9.69 7.81
N ARG A 76 -3.06 10.78 7.30
CA ARG A 76 -4.43 10.80 6.77
C ARG A 76 -4.33 10.77 5.25
N LEU A 77 -5.09 9.89 4.62
CA LEU A 77 -5.13 9.73 3.17
C LEU A 77 -6.57 9.94 2.69
N ASP A 78 -6.73 10.73 1.62
CA ASP A 78 -7.97 10.79 0.86
C ASP A 78 -7.83 9.86 -0.35
N VAL A 79 -8.68 8.84 -0.45
CA VAL A 79 -8.54 7.75 -1.42
C VAL A 79 -9.86 7.39 -2.06
N GLY A 80 -9.78 6.90 -3.31
CA GLY A 80 -10.92 6.38 -4.04
C GLY A 80 -11.46 5.07 -3.46
N SER A 81 -12.66 4.69 -3.89
CA SER A 81 -13.31 3.45 -3.46
C SER A 81 -12.50 2.21 -3.87
N GLY A 82 -12.30 1.30 -2.90
CA GLY A 82 -11.55 0.07 -3.12
C GLY A 82 -10.03 0.27 -3.26
N THR A 83 -9.50 1.38 -2.74
CA THR A 83 -8.07 1.53 -2.43
C THR A 83 -7.72 0.68 -1.20
N TYR A 84 -6.62 -0.06 -1.28
CA TYR A 84 -6.16 -0.93 -0.23
C TYR A 84 -5.04 -0.25 0.55
N ILE A 85 -5.39 0.36 1.69
CA ILE A 85 -4.43 1.15 2.50
C ILE A 85 -3.18 0.34 2.87
N ARG A 86 -3.31 -0.98 3.04
CA ARG A 86 -2.17 -1.85 3.37
C ARG A 86 -1.13 -2.03 2.24
N SER A 87 -1.50 -1.70 1.00
CA SER A 87 -0.58 -1.76 -0.14
C SER A 87 0.16 -0.43 -0.37
N ILE A 88 -0.28 0.65 0.28
CA ILE A 88 0.37 1.97 0.27
C ILE A 88 1.49 1.94 1.31
#